data_AF-A0AAV4FM12-F1
#
_entry.id   AF-A0AAV4FM12-F1
#
_cell.length_a   1.000
_cell.length_b   1.000
_cell.length_c   1.000
_cell.angle_alpha   90.00
_cell.angle_beta   90.00
_cell.angle_gamma   90.00
#
_symmetry.space_group_name_H-M   'P 1'
#
loop_
_entity.id
_entity.type
_entity.pdbx_description
1 polymer ?
#
loop_
_entity_poly.entity_id
_entity_poly.type
_entity_poly.pdbx_seq_one_letter_code
_entity_poly.pdbx_strand_id
1 'polypeptide(L)'
;MQRSAAKVMATVFWEAKGVILLDILPQGQSINAAQYCSALDRLRDAIRRKRPGLLRRGVVFQHDNAAPHSANLTQQWLQRFG
;
A
#
# COMPACT_ATOMS: atom_id res chain seq x y z
N MET A 1 -3.74 -23.17 8.88
CA MET A 1 -2.59 -22.27 8.61
C MET A 1 -1.73 -22.18 9.86
N GLN A 2 -0.56 -22.81 9.87
CA GLN A 2 0.37 -22.73 11.01
C GLN A 2 1.05 -21.36 10.99
N ARG A 3 0.80 -20.52 12.00
CA ARG A 3 1.48 -19.24 12.16
C ARG A 3 2.93 -19.52 12.57
N SER A 4 3.91 -19.31 11.69
CA SER A 4 5.32 -19.27 12.10
C SER A 4 5.48 -18.19 13.16
N ALA A 5 6.02 -18.56 14.33
CA ALA A 5 6.00 -17.76 15.55
C ALA A 5 6.79 -16.44 15.49
N ALA A 6 7.41 -16.07 14.36
CA ALA A 6 8.25 -14.87 14.21
C ALA A 6 8.13 -14.14 12.86
N LYS A 7 7.02 -14.29 12.13
CA LYS A 7 6.86 -13.60 10.83
C LYS A 7 6.25 -12.21 11.01
N VAL A 8 6.91 -11.20 10.46
CA VAL A 8 6.36 -9.85 10.24
C VAL A 8 5.99 -9.66 8.78
N MET A 9 5.01 -8.82 8.51
CA MET A 9 4.60 -8.46 7.15
C MET A 9 5.02 -7.02 6.86
N ALA A 10 5.81 -6.82 5.81
CA ALA A 10 6.21 -5.51 5.32
C ALA A 10 5.53 -5.23 3.98
N THR A 11 4.93 -4.05 3.86
CA THR A 11 4.36 -3.53 2.60
C THR A 11 5.25 -2.39 2.12
N VAL A 12 5.78 -2.51 0.90
CA VAL A 12 6.72 -1.54 0.34
C VAL A 12 6.15 -0.94 -0.92
N PHE A 13 6.13 0.39 -0.98
CA PHE A 13 5.76 1.16 -2.16
C PHE A 13 6.97 1.92 -2.68
N TRP A 14 7.22 1.83 -3.97
CA TRP A 14 8.42 2.36 -4.61
C TRP A 14 8.14 2.79 -6.06
N GLU A 15 9.02 3.63 -6.59
CA GLU A 15 9.06 3.99 -8.01
C GLU A 15 10.50 3.85 -8.55
N ALA A 16 10.73 4.21 -9.81
CA ALA A 16 12.06 4.17 -10.43
C ALA A 16 13.14 4.95 -9.65
N LYS A 17 12.76 5.97 -8.87
CA LYS A 17 13.68 6.75 -8.03
C LYS A 17 13.82 6.23 -6.59
N GLY A 18 13.31 5.03 -6.32
CA GLY A 18 13.44 4.34 -5.03
C GLY A 18 12.16 4.27 -4.19
N VAL A 19 12.34 3.88 -2.92
CA VAL A 19 11.25 3.60 -1.98
C VAL A 19 10.55 4.89 -1.52
N ILE A 20 9.22 4.88 -1.56
CA ILE A 20 8.37 5.98 -1.12
C ILE A 20 7.90 5.74 0.31
N LEU A 21 7.42 4.53 0.61
CA LEU A 21 6.89 4.13 1.90
C LEU A 21 7.21 2.66 2.20
N LEU A 22 7.60 2.41 3.45
CA LEU A 22 7.69 1.09 4.06
C LEU A 22 6.73 1.09 5.24
N ASP A 23 5.77 0.16 5.24
CA ASP A 23 4.83 -0.05 6.33
C ASP A 23 4.99 -1.47 6.87
N ILE A 24 5.23 -1.60 8.17
CA ILE A 24 5.48 -2.89 8.83
C ILE A 24 4.34 -3.16 9.79
N LEU A 25 3.63 -4.25 9.57
CA LEU A 25 2.57 -4.69 10.47
C LEU A 25 3.17 -5.41 11.69
N PRO A 26 2.48 -5.36 12.84
CA PRO A 26 2.85 -6.15 14.01
C PRO A 26 2.98 -7.64 13.66
N GLN A 27 3.85 -8.32 14.39
CA GLN A 27 4.13 -9.74 14.21
C GLN A 27 2.85 -10.59 14.23
N GLY A 28 2.79 -11.57 13.33
CA GLY A 28 1.64 -12.47 13.21
C GLY A 28 0.39 -11.85 12.59
N GLN A 29 0.41 -10.56 12.22
CA GLN A 29 -0.67 -9.95 11.43
C GLN A 29 -0.43 -10.15 9.93
N SER A 30 -1.54 -10.27 9.20
CA SER A 30 -1.58 -10.26 7.74
C SER A 30 -2.42 -9.07 7.30
N ILE A 31 -2.08 -8.49 6.15
CA ILE A 31 -2.79 -7.33 5.64
C ILE A 31 -4.19 -7.74 5.17
N ASN A 32 -5.21 -7.07 5.70
CA ASN A 32 -6.57 -7.13 5.18
C ASN A 32 -6.88 -5.89 4.33
N ALA A 33 -8.04 -5.84 3.69
CA ALA A 33 -8.40 -4.75 2.79
C ALA A 33 -8.43 -3.37 3.48
N ALA A 34 -8.89 -3.29 4.74
CA ALA A 34 -8.93 -2.04 5.50
C ALA A 34 -7.53 -1.55 5.86
N GLN A 35 -6.66 -2.46 6.33
CA GLN A 35 -5.26 -2.16 6.61
C GLN A 35 -4.51 -1.72 5.34
N TYR A 36 -4.81 -2.37 4.20
CA TYR A 36 -4.25 -1.97 2.91
C TYR A 36 -4.69 -0.56 2.51
N CYS A 37 -5.98 -0.24 2.60
CA CYS A 37 -6.46 1.12 2.31
C CYS A 37 -5.78 2.18 3.20
N SER A 38 -5.60 1.89 4.50
CA SER A 38 -4.86 2.78 5.41
C SER A 38 -3.38 2.93 5.03
N ALA A 39 -2.74 1.88 4.51
CA ALA A 39 -1.39 1.98 3.96
C ALA A 39 -1.37 2.85 2.69
N LEU A 40 -2.41 2.79 1.86
CA LEU A 40 -2.54 3.64 0.67
C LEU A 40 -2.79 5.11 1.02
N ASP A 41 -3.56 5.42 2.08
CA ASP A 41 -3.68 6.80 2.61
C ASP A 41 -2.31 7.37 2.98
N ARG A 42 -1.53 6.59 3.74
CA ARG A 42 -0.16 6.95 4.12
C ARG A 42 0.75 7.08 2.89
N LEU A 43 0.55 6.24 1.87
CA LEU A 43 1.27 6.35 0.61
C LEU A 43 0.96 7.66 -0.10
N ARG A 44 -0.32 8.05 -0.21
CA ARG A 44 -0.72 9.31 -0.84
C ARG A 44 -0.02 10.49 -0.16
N ASP A 45 -0.01 10.53 1.17
CA ASP A 45 0.69 11.56 1.93
C ASP A 45 2.22 11.51 1.78
N ALA A 46 2.80 10.30 1.67
CA ALA A 46 4.22 10.15 1.40
C ALA A 46 4.59 10.66 0.00
N ILE A 47 3.75 10.42 -1.02
CA ILE A 47 3.93 10.96 -2.36
C ILE A 47 3.81 12.48 -2.34
N ARG A 48 2.80 13.05 -1.68
CA ARG A 48 2.63 14.51 -1.55
C ARG A 48 3.88 15.19 -1.00
N ARG A 49 4.51 14.58 0.02
CA ARG A 49 5.71 15.14 0.67
C ARG A 49 7.00 14.88 -0.09
N LYS A 50 7.23 13.65 -0.55
CA LYS A 50 8.53 13.21 -1.09
C LYS A 50 8.61 13.31 -2.61
N ARG A 51 7.48 13.23 -3.31
CA ARG A 51 7.36 13.12 -4.77
C ARG A 51 6.13 13.88 -5.30
N PRO A 52 5.94 15.17 -4.97
CA PRO A 52 4.72 15.91 -5.30
C PRO A 52 4.39 15.92 -6.81
N GLY A 53 5.42 15.83 -7.67
CA GLY A 53 5.24 15.76 -9.12
C GLY A 53 4.55 14.48 -9.62
N LEU A 54 4.56 13.38 -8.86
CA LEU A 54 3.89 12.14 -9.26
C LEU A 54 2.36 12.31 -9.30
N LEU A 55 1.77 12.95 -8.29
CA LEU A 55 0.32 13.18 -8.27
C LEU A 55 -0.13 14.10 -9.40
N ARG A 56 0.66 15.12 -9.73
CA ARG A 56 0.35 16.03 -10.85
C ARG A 56 0.37 15.36 -12.21
N ARG A 57 1.22 14.36 -12.41
CA ARG A 57 1.36 13.63 -13.68
C ARG A 57 0.35 12.50 -13.83
N GLY A 58 -0.38 12.17 -12.77
CA GLY A 58 -1.14 10.93 -12.67
C GLY A 58 -0.23 9.76 -12.30
N VAL A 59 -0.75 8.84 -11.48
CA VAL A 59 -0.03 7.65 -11.01
C VAL A 59 -0.72 6.42 -11.58
N VAL A 60 0.03 5.60 -12.32
CA VAL A 60 -0.38 4.23 -12.62
C VAL A 60 0.09 3.36 -11.46
N PHE A 61 -0.86 2.79 -10.73
CA PHE A 61 -0.57 1.98 -9.56
C PHE A 61 -0.49 0.50 -9.94
N GLN A 62 0.68 -0.12 -9.73
CA GLN A 62 0.90 -1.54 -10.00
C GLN A 62 0.99 -2.32 -8.68
N HIS A 63 0.20 -3.38 -8.58
CA HIS A 63 0.16 -4.32 -7.46
C HIS A 63 -0.39 -5.67 -7.94
N ASP A 64 -0.24 -6.72 -7.14
CA ASP A 64 -0.79 -8.04 -7.42
C ASP A 64 -2.27 -8.15 -7.05
N ASN A 65 -2.96 -9.16 -7.60
CA ASN A 65 -4.39 -9.37 -7.43
C ASN A 65 -4.79 -10.06 -6.11
N ALA A 66 -3.95 -9.96 -5.07
CA ALA A 66 -4.25 -10.55 -3.76
C ALA A 66 -5.63 -10.12 -3.25
N ALA A 67 -6.33 -10.98 -2.52
CA ALA A 67 -7.71 -10.73 -2.10
C ALA A 67 -7.93 -9.38 -1.37
N PRO A 68 -7.02 -8.90 -0.48
CA PRO A 68 -7.11 -7.56 0.08
C PRO A 68 -7.02 -6.43 -0.95
N HIS A 69 -6.27 -6.64 -2.04
CA HIS A 69 -5.99 -5.64 -3.07
C HIS A 69 -7.11 -5.56 -4.13
N SER A 70 -7.75 -6.70 -4.42
CA SER A 70 -8.89 -6.79 -5.35
C SER A 70 -10.25 -6.58 -4.67
N ALA A 71 -10.29 -6.44 -3.35
CA ALA A 71 -11.52 -6.17 -2.60
C ALA A 71 -12.20 -4.87 -3.05
N ASN A 72 -13.54 -4.86 -3.05
CA ASN A 72 -14.34 -3.68 -3.42
C ASN A 72 -13.94 -2.42 -2.67
N LEU A 73 -13.63 -2.53 -1.38
CA LEU A 73 -13.17 -1.42 -0.56
C LEU A 73 -11.90 -0.78 -1.15
N THR A 74 -10.92 -1.60 -1.54
CA THR A 74 -9.67 -1.14 -2.13
C THR A 74 -9.88 -0.59 -3.53
N GLN A 75 -10.72 -1.21 -4.35
CA GLN A 75 -11.02 -0.70 -5.69
C GLN A 75 -11.69 0.67 -5.64
N GLN A 76 -12.65 0.88 -4.74
CA GLN A 76 -13.27 2.19 -4.49
C GLN A 76 -12.26 3.22 -3.99
N TRP A 77 -11.31 2.78 -3.16
CA TRP A 77 -10.25 3.65 -2.68
C TRP A 77 -9.31 4.07 -3.83
N LEU A 78 -8.89 3.13 -4.67
CA LEU A 78 -8.00 3.39 -5.82
C LEU A 78 -8.61 4.35 -6.84
N GLN A 79 -9.93 4.28 -7.06
CA GLN A 79 -10.65 5.25 -7.89
C GLN A 79 -10.52 6.70 -7.39
N ARG A 80 -10.21 6.90 -6.11
CA ARG A 80 -10.04 8.21 -5.45
C ARG A 80 -8.58 8.57 -5.17
N PHE A 81 -7.63 7.72 -5.59
CA PHE A 81 -6.21 7.87 -5.24
C PHE A 81 -5.53 9.05 -5.94
N GLY A 82 -6.07 9.48 -7.10
CA GLY A 82 -5.69 10.71 -7.78
C GLY A 82 -6.16 11.94 -7.00
#